data_AF-A0AA96ELR2-F1
#
_entry.id   AF-A0AA96ELR2-F1
#
_cell.length_a   1.000
_cell.length_b   1.000
_cell.length_c   1.000
_cell.angle_alpha   90.00
_cell.angle_beta   90.00
_cell.angle_gamma   90.00
#
_symmetry.space_group_name_H-M   'P 1'
#
loop_
_entity.id
_entity.type
_entity.pdbx_description
1 polymer ?
#
loop_
_entity_poly.entity_id
_entity_poly.type
_entity_poly.pdbx_seq_one_letter_code
_entity_poly.pdbx_strand_id
1 'polypeptide(L)'
;MDYRSFEGVDDATEHNLRVLEHRSQQEPYGEAEDMQQMLMHVIGTHGLLPKPLRALIPISRCYTGDGHYRMSSERRQQLWRDINSDLREGLDRVIAEQACLAVDPSGLADWPETQGERILALCEKLKFAGWDIELAQQLQRVGAGTEVAGKARQLEALFRRRNFPDVDAHEREISDLTARIKMTAQRLHHRRGLV
;
A
#
# COMPACT_ATOMS: atom_id res chain seq x y z
N MET A 1 -16.25 14.05 9.11
CA MET A 1 -15.08 14.34 8.26
C MET A 1 -15.46 13.93 6.86
N ASP A 2 -15.46 14.87 5.93
CA ASP A 2 -15.65 14.56 4.52
C ASP A 2 -14.31 14.08 3.95
N TYR A 3 -14.32 12.89 3.37
CA TYR A 3 -13.15 12.35 2.67
C TYR A 3 -13.12 12.92 1.25
N ARG A 4 -11.91 13.22 0.75
CA ARG A 4 -11.75 13.63 -0.65
C ARG A 4 -12.09 12.46 -1.60
N SER A 5 -12.71 12.78 -2.74
CA SER A 5 -12.94 11.81 -3.82
C SER A 5 -11.81 11.88 -4.84
N PHE A 6 -11.01 10.82 -4.96
CA PHE A 6 -9.93 10.74 -5.95
C PHE A 6 -10.38 9.95 -7.20
N GLU A 7 -11.52 10.31 -7.78
CA GLU A 7 -12.01 9.72 -9.04
C GLU A 7 -11.01 9.88 -10.22
N GLY A 8 -11.01 8.92 -11.15
CA GLY A 8 -10.23 9.01 -12.38
C GLY A 8 -8.76 8.58 -12.28
N VAL A 9 -8.31 8.09 -11.12
CA VAL A 9 -7.05 7.36 -10.98
C VAL A 9 -7.33 5.87 -10.72
N ASP A 10 -6.33 5.02 -10.90
CA ASP A 10 -6.44 3.59 -10.60
C ASP A 10 -6.53 3.31 -9.09
N ASP A 11 -6.98 2.10 -8.73
CA ASP A 11 -7.18 1.66 -7.35
C ASP A 11 -5.91 1.80 -6.47
N ALA A 12 -4.72 1.56 -7.03
CA ALA A 12 -3.48 1.61 -6.28
C ALA A 12 -3.10 3.06 -5.94
N THR A 13 -3.21 3.95 -6.93
CA THR A 13 -3.02 5.39 -6.76
C THR A 13 -4.04 5.97 -5.79
N GLU A 14 -5.33 5.64 -5.94
CA GLU A 14 -6.39 6.10 -5.04
C GLU A 14 -6.11 5.65 -3.60
N HIS A 15 -5.73 4.38 -3.41
CA HIS A 15 -5.37 3.86 -2.09
C HIS A 15 -4.20 4.64 -1.47
N ASN A 16 -3.17 4.93 -2.25
CA ASN A 16 -2.00 5.67 -1.78
C ASN A 16 -2.34 7.12 -1.40
N LEU A 17 -3.20 7.78 -2.17
CA LEU A 17 -3.72 9.12 -1.84
C LEU A 17 -4.54 9.10 -0.54
N ARG A 18 -5.39 8.09 -0.33
CA ARG A 18 -6.14 7.92 0.93
C ARG A 18 -5.25 7.66 2.14
N VAL A 19 -4.17 6.90 1.97
CA VAL A 19 -3.17 6.69 3.03
C VAL A 19 -2.52 8.03 3.41
N LEU A 20 -2.12 8.84 2.44
CA LEU A 20 -1.57 10.17 2.71
C LEU A 20 -2.59 11.11 3.35
N GLU A 21 -3.86 11.07 2.90
CA GLU A 21 -4.95 11.83 3.50
C GLU A 21 -5.14 11.47 4.98
N HIS A 22 -5.21 10.18 5.29
CA HIS A 22 -5.32 9.71 6.66
C HIS A 22 -4.14 10.19 7.52
N ARG A 23 -2.91 10.11 7.00
CA ARG A 23 -1.73 10.61 7.72
C ARG A 23 -1.78 12.11 7.97
N SER A 24 -2.24 12.88 6.99
CA SER A 24 -2.35 14.34 7.08
C SER A 24 -3.30 14.82 8.19
N GLN A 25 -4.19 13.94 8.67
CA GLN A 25 -5.16 14.19 9.73
C GLN A 25 -4.70 13.72 11.12
N GLN A 26 -3.60 12.97 11.22
CA GLN A 26 -3.11 12.45 12.50
C GLN A 26 -2.44 13.56 13.31
N GLU A 27 -2.89 13.79 14.54
CA GLU A 27 -2.17 14.67 15.46
C GLU A 27 -0.76 14.13 15.75
N PRO A 28 0.24 15.02 15.97
CA PRO A 28 1.57 14.58 16.37
C PRO A 28 1.49 13.75 17.65
N TYR A 29 2.06 12.56 17.63
CA TYR A 29 2.11 11.67 18.77
C TYR A 29 3.47 10.98 18.86
N GLY A 30 3.82 10.54 20.07
CA GLY A 30 5.00 9.73 20.30
C GLY A 30 6.33 10.49 20.27
N GLU A 31 7.41 9.73 20.13
CA GLU A 31 8.79 10.20 20.24
C GLU A 31 9.49 10.19 18.87
N ALA A 32 10.82 10.30 18.85
CA ALA A 32 11.60 10.32 17.62
C ALA A 32 11.36 9.09 16.72
N GLU A 33 11.15 7.91 17.30
CA GLU A 33 10.90 6.69 16.52
C GLU A 33 9.55 6.73 15.79
N ASP A 34 8.50 7.24 16.44
CA ASP A 34 7.19 7.42 15.80
C ASP A 34 7.28 8.41 14.63
N MET A 35 8.08 9.47 14.80
CA MET A 35 8.36 10.41 13.73
C MET A 35 9.14 9.77 12.58
N GLN A 36 10.14 8.94 12.86
CA GLN A 36 10.87 8.19 11.83
C GLN A 36 9.93 7.28 11.04
N GLN A 37 9.06 6.53 11.74
CA GLN A 37 8.06 5.65 11.13
C GLN A 37 7.11 6.45 10.23
N MET A 38 6.63 7.60 10.70
CA MET A 38 5.77 8.50 9.93
C MET A 38 6.47 9.01 8.67
N LEU A 39 7.71 9.51 8.80
CA LEU A 39 8.52 10.00 7.67
C LEU A 39 8.76 8.90 6.63
N MET A 40 9.20 7.73 7.06
CA MET A 40 9.43 6.58 6.18
C MET A 40 8.15 6.18 5.44
N HIS A 41 7.02 6.18 6.13
CA HIS A 41 5.73 5.82 5.55
C HIS A 41 5.24 6.86 4.54
N VAL A 42 5.34 8.16 4.85
CA VAL A 42 4.97 9.25 3.93
C VAL A 42 5.84 9.22 2.67
N ILE A 43 7.16 9.11 2.82
CA ILE A 43 8.10 9.06 1.69
C ILE A 43 7.85 7.80 0.85
N GLY A 44 7.65 6.66 1.50
CA GLY A 44 7.37 5.40 0.82
C GLY A 44 6.11 5.45 -0.02
N THR A 45 5.00 5.89 0.57
CA THR A 45 3.70 6.02 -0.11
C THR A 45 3.74 7.08 -1.22
N HIS A 46 4.37 8.24 -0.97
CA HIS A 46 4.55 9.28 -1.99
C HIS A 46 5.36 8.75 -3.18
N GLY A 47 6.41 7.97 -2.93
CA GLY A 47 7.25 7.36 -3.97
C GLY A 47 6.52 6.36 -4.88
N LEU A 48 5.35 5.87 -4.48
CA LEU A 48 4.50 4.98 -5.27
C LEU A 48 3.45 5.72 -6.10
N LEU A 49 3.33 7.04 -5.95
CA LEU A 49 2.42 7.84 -6.77
C LEU A 49 3.02 8.08 -8.17
N PRO A 50 2.16 8.19 -9.20
CA PRO A 50 2.52 8.72 -10.50
C PRO A 50 3.31 10.02 -10.40
N LYS A 51 4.25 10.24 -11.32
CA LYS A 51 5.10 11.45 -11.33
C LYS A 51 4.30 12.76 -11.33
N PRO A 52 3.20 12.92 -12.10
CA PRO A 52 2.39 14.14 -12.05
C PRO A 52 1.82 14.41 -10.65
N LEU A 53 1.26 13.38 -10.00
CA LEU A 53 0.70 13.50 -8.65
C LEU A 53 1.77 13.79 -7.59
N ARG A 54 2.95 13.17 -7.72
CA ARG A 54 4.08 13.46 -6.82
C ARG A 54 4.52 14.92 -6.86
N ALA A 55 4.44 15.57 -8.03
CA ALA A 55 4.82 16.96 -8.18
C ALA A 55 3.86 17.92 -7.46
N LEU A 56 2.60 17.51 -7.26
CA LEU A 56 1.58 18.31 -6.58
C LEU A 56 1.68 18.22 -5.06
N ILE A 57 2.22 17.12 -4.53
CA ILE A 57 2.33 16.89 -3.08
C ILE A 57 3.74 17.19 -2.59
N PRO A 58 3.95 18.33 -1.88
CA PRO A 58 5.25 18.69 -1.36
C PRO A 58 5.66 17.75 -0.21
N ILE A 59 6.86 17.18 -0.33
CA ILE A 59 7.49 16.35 0.73
C ILE A 59 8.89 16.84 1.09
N SER A 60 9.25 18.09 0.78
CA SER A 60 10.59 18.64 1.00
C SER A 60 11.02 18.66 2.48
N ARG A 61 10.05 18.66 3.40
CA ARG A 61 10.27 18.56 4.85
C ARG A 61 10.41 17.12 5.35
N CYS A 62 10.20 16.13 4.49
CA CYS A 62 10.37 14.71 4.81
C CYS A 62 11.81 14.27 4.49
N TYR A 63 12.72 14.42 5.44
CA TYR A 63 14.10 13.97 5.31
C TYR A 63 14.35 12.70 6.15
N THR A 64 15.03 11.73 5.55
CA THR A 64 15.47 10.50 6.22
C THR A 64 16.88 10.70 6.79
N GLY A 65 17.06 10.40 8.08
CA GLY A 65 18.33 10.54 8.79
C GLY A 65 18.13 10.92 10.26
N ASP A 66 19.23 11.06 11.01
CA ASP A 66 19.15 11.11 12.48
C ASP A 66 18.76 12.47 13.08
N GLY A 67 18.43 13.44 12.22
CA GLY A 67 18.21 14.84 12.64
C GLY A 67 17.07 14.99 13.66
N HIS A 68 15.99 14.24 13.50
CA HIS A 68 14.82 14.31 14.37
C HIS A 68 15.04 13.64 15.75
N TYR A 69 15.95 12.67 15.85
CA TYR A 69 16.38 12.10 17.15
C TYR A 69 17.10 13.12 18.03
N ARG A 70 17.67 14.18 17.43
CA ARG A 70 18.36 15.26 18.15
C ARG A 70 17.49 16.48 18.41
N MET A 71 16.25 16.51 17.92
CA MET A 71 15.32 17.62 18.13
C MET A 71 14.72 17.58 19.53
N SER A 72 14.23 18.73 20.01
CA SER A 72 13.32 18.74 21.16
C SER A 72 11.96 18.16 20.76
N SER A 73 11.17 17.72 21.74
CA SER A 73 9.83 17.20 21.51
C SER A 73 8.92 18.23 20.84
N GLU A 74 9.00 19.50 21.24
CA GLU A 74 8.23 20.61 20.64
C GLU A 74 8.61 20.81 19.17
N ARG A 75 9.90 20.72 18.85
CA ARG A 75 10.37 20.88 17.48
C ARG A 75 9.95 19.71 16.59
N ARG A 76 9.98 18.48 17.11
CA ARG A 76 9.44 17.29 16.41
C ARG A 76 7.94 17.44 16.13
N GLN A 77 7.16 17.82 17.14
CA GLN A 77 5.73 18.03 16.97
C GLN A 77 5.42 19.13 15.94
N GLN A 78 6.17 20.24 15.96
CA GLN A 78 5.99 21.30 14.97
C GLN A 78 6.27 20.79 13.56
N LEU A 79 7.39 20.09 13.36
CA LEU A 79 7.75 19.53 12.06
C LEU A 79 6.70 18.50 11.57
N TRP A 80 6.14 17.69 12.47
CA TRP A 80 5.03 16.79 12.14
C TRP A 80 3.80 17.58 11.66
N ARG A 81 3.40 18.65 12.37
CA ARG A 81 2.28 19.51 11.95
C ARG A 81 2.54 20.16 10.59
N ASP A 82 3.77 20.62 10.36
CA ASP A 82 4.17 21.23 9.09
C ASP A 82 4.05 20.22 7.94
N ILE A 83 4.55 18.98 8.12
CA ILE A 83 4.41 17.91 7.13
C ILE A 83 2.93 17.59 6.88
N ASN A 84 2.12 17.48 7.92
CA ASN A 84 0.68 17.23 7.76
C ASN A 84 -0.03 18.37 7.01
N SER A 85 0.41 19.61 7.20
CA SER A 85 -0.11 20.76 6.47
C SER A 85 0.27 20.70 4.99
N ASP A 86 1.54 20.38 4.69
CA ASP A 86 2.04 20.19 3.32
C ASP A 86 1.28 19.07 2.60
N LEU A 87 1.02 17.95 3.28
CA LEU A 87 0.22 16.86 2.74
C LEU A 87 -1.22 17.30 2.44
N ARG A 88 -1.88 18.03 3.35
CA ARG A 88 -3.24 18.54 3.12
C ARG A 88 -3.29 19.47 1.90
N GLU A 89 -2.38 20.43 1.82
CA GLU A 89 -2.30 21.35 0.70
C GLU A 89 -2.03 20.62 -0.63
N GLY A 90 -1.12 19.65 -0.62
CA GLY A 90 -0.83 18.82 -1.79
C GLY A 90 -2.04 18.01 -2.25
N LEU A 91 -2.78 17.41 -1.33
CA LEU A 91 -3.99 16.64 -1.63
C LEU A 91 -5.12 17.54 -2.16
N ASP A 92 -5.25 18.77 -1.65
CA ASP A 92 -6.20 19.75 -2.18
C ASP A 92 -5.86 20.14 -3.62
N ARG A 93 -4.57 20.28 -3.95
CA ARG A 93 -4.11 20.51 -5.34
C ARG A 93 -4.41 19.33 -6.25
N VAL A 94 -4.23 18.10 -5.78
CA VAL A 94 -4.59 16.89 -6.55
C VAL A 94 -6.06 16.92 -6.95
N ILE A 95 -6.96 17.30 -6.04
CA ILE A 95 -8.39 17.44 -6.35
C ILE A 95 -8.64 18.59 -7.33
N ALA A 96 -8.00 19.74 -7.12
CA ALA A 96 -8.15 20.89 -8.01
C ALA A 96 -7.67 20.63 -9.44
N GLU A 97 -6.64 19.80 -9.62
CA GLU A 97 -6.05 19.48 -10.92
C GLU A 97 -6.55 18.16 -11.53
N GLN A 98 -7.47 17.46 -10.86
CA GLN A 98 -7.98 16.14 -11.26
C GLN A 98 -8.50 16.10 -12.70
N ALA A 99 -9.26 17.13 -13.10
CA ALA A 99 -9.77 17.24 -14.47
C ALA A 99 -8.67 17.39 -15.52
N CYS A 100 -7.56 18.05 -15.19
CA CYS A 100 -6.40 18.21 -16.08
C CYS A 100 -5.60 16.91 -16.17
N LEU A 101 -5.44 16.20 -15.06
CA LEU A 101 -4.72 14.92 -15.00
C LEU A 101 -5.44 13.82 -15.80
N ALA A 102 -6.77 13.86 -15.88
CA ALA A 102 -7.56 12.93 -16.68
C ALA A 102 -7.34 13.06 -18.21
N VAL A 103 -6.78 14.19 -18.68
CA VAL A 103 -6.53 14.44 -20.12
C VAL A 103 -5.28 13.68 -20.61
N ASP A 104 -4.34 13.35 -19.74
CA ASP A 104 -3.16 12.54 -20.06
C ASP A 104 -3.03 11.32 -19.12
N PRO A 105 -3.82 10.26 -19.37
CA PRO A 105 -3.78 9.04 -18.57
C PRO A 105 -2.44 8.28 -18.72
N SER A 106 -1.64 8.58 -19.75
CA SER A 106 -0.34 7.93 -19.95
C SER A 106 0.70 8.39 -18.93
N GLY A 107 0.65 9.66 -18.53
CA GLY A 107 1.48 10.19 -17.44
C GLY A 107 1.09 9.67 -16.07
N LEU A 108 -0.13 9.12 -15.93
CA LEU A 108 -0.52 8.39 -14.73
C LEU A 108 0.12 7.01 -14.71
N ALA A 109 0.19 6.25 -15.82
CA ALA A 109 0.61 4.84 -15.84
C ALA A 109 2.08 4.52 -15.42
N ASP A 110 2.94 5.50 -15.22
CA ASP A 110 4.37 5.34 -14.89
C ASP A 110 4.62 5.23 -13.37
N TRP A 111 4.08 4.20 -12.70
CA TRP A 111 4.36 3.90 -11.29
C TRP A 111 5.04 2.55 -11.05
N PRO A 112 5.82 2.40 -9.94
CA PRO A 112 6.43 1.12 -9.59
C PRO A 112 5.36 0.12 -9.16
N GLU A 113 5.47 -1.13 -9.63
CA GLU A 113 4.60 -2.22 -9.20
C GLU A 113 4.61 -2.38 -7.66
N THR A 114 3.41 -2.36 -7.09
CA THR A 114 3.18 -2.47 -5.66
C THR A 114 3.19 -3.92 -5.19
N GLN A 115 3.44 -4.14 -3.90
CA GLN A 115 3.35 -5.46 -3.29
C GLN A 115 1.93 -6.05 -3.45
N GLY A 116 0.89 -5.21 -3.32
CA GLY A 116 -0.50 -5.57 -3.55
C GLY A 116 -0.77 -6.08 -4.97
N GLU A 117 -0.32 -5.34 -5.99
CA GLU A 117 -0.46 -5.74 -7.40
C GLU A 117 0.24 -7.07 -7.69
N ARG A 118 1.45 -7.28 -7.16
CA ARG A 118 2.17 -8.57 -7.30
C ARG A 118 1.40 -9.73 -6.68
N ILE A 119 0.81 -9.53 -5.51
CA ILE A 119 -0.01 -10.55 -4.84
C ILE A 119 -1.27 -10.83 -5.65
N LEU A 120 -1.96 -9.81 -6.16
CA LEU A 120 -3.14 -9.98 -7.00
C LEU A 120 -2.83 -10.74 -8.29
N ALA A 121 -1.72 -10.40 -8.96
CA ALA A 121 -1.26 -11.12 -10.15
C ALA A 121 -0.94 -12.60 -9.87
N LEU A 122 -0.34 -12.90 -8.71
CA LEU A 122 -0.10 -14.28 -8.28
C LEU A 122 -1.41 -15.03 -7.97
N CYS A 123 -2.39 -14.38 -7.35
CA CYS A 123 -3.70 -14.97 -7.11
C CYS A 123 -4.45 -15.28 -8.42
N GLU A 124 -4.33 -14.42 -9.44
CA GLU A 124 -4.89 -14.72 -10.76
C GLU A 124 -4.18 -15.91 -11.41
N LYS A 125 -2.84 -15.97 -11.38
CA LYS A 125 -2.11 -17.16 -11.87
C LYS A 125 -2.55 -18.45 -11.18
N LEU A 126 -2.74 -18.39 -9.86
CA LEU A 126 -3.17 -19.55 -9.06
C LEU A 126 -4.59 -20.00 -9.40
N LYS A 127 -5.50 -19.07 -9.75
CA LYS A 127 -6.84 -19.39 -10.25
C LYS A 127 -6.80 -20.25 -11.53
N PHE A 128 -5.83 -20.01 -12.42
CA PHE A 128 -5.69 -20.78 -13.66
C PHE A 128 -4.87 -22.05 -13.50
N ALA A 129 -3.83 -22.03 -12.66
CA ALA A 129 -2.94 -23.17 -12.44
C ALA A 129 -3.54 -24.24 -11.49
N GLY A 130 -4.52 -23.88 -10.66
CA GLY A 130 -5.11 -24.77 -9.67
C GLY A 130 -4.23 -24.92 -8.43
N TRP A 131 -4.03 -26.15 -7.96
CA TRP A 131 -3.30 -26.46 -6.72
C TRP A 131 -1.78 -26.40 -6.90
N ASP A 132 -1.26 -25.20 -7.13
CA ASP A 132 0.15 -24.96 -7.39
C ASP A 132 0.90 -24.54 -6.11
N ILE A 133 1.76 -25.44 -5.64
CA ILE A 133 2.61 -25.25 -4.45
C ILE A 133 3.64 -24.13 -4.67
N GLU A 134 4.19 -24.00 -5.88
CA GLU A 134 5.21 -22.99 -6.17
C GLU A 134 4.60 -21.59 -6.14
N LEU A 135 3.39 -21.41 -6.68
CA LEU A 135 2.66 -20.15 -6.60
C LEU A 135 2.30 -19.79 -5.15
N ALA A 136 1.92 -20.78 -4.32
CA ALA A 136 1.69 -20.55 -2.89
C ALA A 136 2.98 -20.11 -2.16
N GLN A 137 4.14 -20.68 -2.50
CA GLN A 137 5.42 -20.26 -1.94
C GLN A 137 5.84 -18.86 -2.42
N GLN A 138 5.59 -18.51 -3.68
CA GLN A 138 5.82 -17.16 -4.19
C GLN A 138 4.94 -16.13 -3.46
N LEU A 139 3.66 -16.45 -3.22
CA LEU A 139 2.76 -15.62 -2.41
C LEU A 139 3.29 -15.40 -0.99
N GLN A 140 3.93 -16.40 -0.37
CA GLN A 140 4.55 -16.22 0.95
C GLN A 140 5.73 -15.24 0.93
N ARG A 141 6.60 -15.34 -0.09
CA ARG A 141 7.76 -14.46 -0.22
C ARG A 141 7.33 -13.03 -0.49
N VAL A 142 6.45 -12.84 -1.48
CA VAL A 142 5.94 -11.51 -1.83
C VAL A 142 5.11 -10.94 -0.69
N GLY A 143 4.31 -11.74 0.03
CA GLY A 143 3.51 -11.32 1.17
C GLY A 143 4.25 -11.21 2.50
N ALA A 144 5.59 -11.35 2.52
CA ALA A 144 6.37 -11.33 3.76
C ALA A 144 6.11 -10.05 4.57
N GLY A 145 6.00 -10.20 5.90
CA GLY A 145 5.67 -9.09 6.80
C GLY A 145 4.22 -8.60 6.72
N THR A 146 3.29 -9.42 6.19
CA THR A 146 1.84 -9.17 6.17
C THR A 146 1.07 -10.45 6.50
N GLU A 147 -0.25 -10.35 6.69
CA GLU A 147 -1.11 -11.52 6.86
C GLU A 147 -1.13 -12.45 5.64
N VAL A 148 -0.80 -11.93 4.44
CA VAL A 148 -0.79 -12.73 3.21
C VAL A 148 0.16 -13.90 3.32
N ALA A 149 1.35 -13.71 3.93
CA ALA A 149 2.29 -14.80 4.12
C ALA A 149 1.71 -15.94 4.98
N GLY A 150 0.95 -15.61 6.03
CA GLY A 150 0.29 -16.60 6.88
C GLY A 150 -0.78 -17.39 6.12
N LYS A 151 -1.62 -16.70 5.33
CA LYS A 151 -2.68 -17.35 4.53
C LYS A 151 -2.09 -18.17 3.37
N ALA A 152 -1.00 -17.70 2.76
CA ALA A 152 -0.30 -18.43 1.71
C ALA A 152 0.38 -19.71 2.21
N ARG A 153 0.85 -19.76 3.47
CA ARG A 153 1.27 -21.01 4.13
C ARG A 153 0.14 -22.01 4.30
N GLN A 154 -1.06 -21.52 4.63
CA GLN A 154 -2.24 -22.37 4.75
C GLN A 154 -2.62 -22.96 3.39
N LEU A 155 -2.59 -22.15 2.32
CA LEU A 155 -2.77 -22.64 0.94
C LEU A 155 -1.73 -23.71 0.56
N GLU A 156 -0.44 -23.49 0.85
CA GLU A 156 0.59 -24.50 0.60
C GLU A 156 0.31 -25.81 1.34
N ALA A 157 -0.11 -25.72 2.61
CA ALA A 157 -0.45 -26.90 3.41
C ALA A 157 -1.67 -27.66 2.83
N LEU A 158 -2.66 -26.93 2.31
CA LEU A 158 -3.83 -27.50 1.63
C LEU A 158 -3.42 -28.21 0.34
N PHE A 159 -2.61 -27.58 -0.52
CA PHE A 159 -2.16 -28.17 -1.78
C PHE A 159 -1.26 -29.39 -1.61
N ARG A 160 -0.49 -29.47 -0.52
CA ARG A 160 0.35 -30.65 -0.21
C ARG A 160 -0.44 -31.86 0.25
N ARG A 161 -1.68 -31.67 0.69
CA ARG A 161 -2.49 -32.75 1.23
C ARG A 161 -2.88 -33.69 0.08
N ARG A 162 -2.71 -35.00 0.28
CA ARG A 162 -2.88 -36.00 -0.80
C ARG A 162 -4.23 -36.71 -0.84
N ASN A 163 -5.02 -36.61 0.24
CA ASN A 163 -6.32 -37.28 0.36
C ASN A 163 -7.36 -36.30 0.91
N PHE A 164 -8.46 -36.16 0.18
CA PHE A 164 -9.59 -35.29 0.50
C PHE A 164 -10.85 -36.15 0.57
N PRO A 165 -11.45 -36.30 1.76
CA PRO A 165 -12.73 -37.00 1.90
C PRO A 165 -13.87 -36.26 1.18
N ASP A 166 -13.76 -34.93 1.10
CA ASP A 166 -14.71 -34.02 0.46
C ASP A 166 -13.91 -33.00 -0.37
N VAL A 167 -13.95 -33.18 -1.70
CA VAL A 167 -13.25 -32.32 -2.66
C VAL A 167 -13.89 -30.93 -2.71
N ASP A 168 -15.22 -30.84 -2.61
CA ASP A 168 -15.96 -29.57 -2.69
C ASP A 168 -15.72 -28.71 -1.46
N ALA A 169 -15.60 -29.31 -0.27
CA ALA A 169 -15.17 -28.60 0.93
C ALA A 169 -13.73 -28.09 0.81
N HIS A 170 -12.84 -28.88 0.21
CA HIS A 170 -11.46 -28.49 0.01
C HIS A 170 -11.31 -27.32 -0.97
N GLU A 171 -12.02 -27.36 -2.11
CA GLU A 171 -12.03 -26.28 -3.09
C GLU A 171 -12.62 -24.98 -2.53
N ARG A 172 -13.68 -25.08 -1.71
CA ARG A 172 -14.25 -23.92 -1.00
C ARG A 172 -13.25 -23.28 -0.05
N GLU A 173 -12.52 -24.08 0.72
CA GLU A 173 -11.49 -23.57 1.64
C GLU A 173 -10.37 -22.83 0.89
N ILE A 174 -9.92 -23.36 -0.24
CA ILE A 174 -8.93 -22.72 -1.12
C ILE A 174 -9.48 -21.40 -1.69
N SER A 175 -10.72 -21.40 -2.17
CA SER A 175 -11.39 -20.22 -2.70
C SER A 175 -11.51 -19.12 -1.64
N ASP A 176 -11.95 -19.47 -0.43
CA ASP A 176 -12.10 -18.55 0.70
C ASP A 176 -10.76 -17.94 1.12
N LEU A 177 -9.71 -18.75 1.19
CA LEU A 177 -8.36 -18.27 1.50
C LEU A 177 -7.83 -17.33 0.41
N THR A 178 -8.05 -17.67 -0.86
CA THR A 178 -7.65 -16.84 -2.00
C THR A 178 -8.40 -15.50 -1.98
N ALA A 179 -9.70 -15.51 -1.72
CA ALA A 179 -10.50 -14.29 -1.57
C ALA A 179 -10.00 -13.40 -0.43
N ARG A 180 -9.66 -14.00 0.72
CA ARG A 180 -9.07 -13.27 1.86
C ARG A 180 -7.70 -12.68 1.52
N ILE A 181 -6.84 -13.40 0.79
CA ILE A 181 -5.56 -12.88 0.32
C ILE A 181 -5.78 -11.68 -0.60
N LYS A 182 -6.71 -11.77 -1.56
CA LYS A 182 -7.05 -10.65 -2.46
C LYS A 182 -7.54 -9.42 -1.68
N MET A 183 -8.44 -9.61 -0.72
CA MET A 183 -8.90 -8.51 0.16
C MET A 183 -7.76 -7.86 0.94
N THR A 184 -6.80 -8.64 1.44
CA THR A 184 -5.61 -8.09 2.10
C THR A 184 -4.70 -7.38 1.09
N ALA A 185 -4.50 -7.94 -0.11
CA ALA A 185 -3.65 -7.38 -1.15
C ALA A 185 -4.08 -5.99 -1.62
N GLN A 186 -5.39 -5.77 -1.73
CA GLN A 186 -5.99 -4.45 -2.02
C GLN A 186 -5.63 -3.37 -0.98
N ARG A 187 -5.18 -3.77 0.22
CA ARG A 187 -4.72 -2.85 1.27
C ARG A 187 -3.20 -2.66 1.27
N LEU A 188 -2.48 -3.27 0.34
CA LEU A 188 -1.00 -3.28 0.29
C LEU A 188 -0.44 -2.51 -0.90
N HIS A 189 -1.27 -1.70 -1.59
CA HIS A 189 -0.80 -0.82 -2.67
C HIS A 189 0.20 0.25 -2.20
N HIS A 190 0.21 0.57 -0.91
CA HIS A 190 1.17 1.49 -0.30
C HIS A 190 2.53 0.86 0.02
N ARG A 191 2.70 -0.44 -0.24
CA ARG A 191 3.98 -1.13 -0.05
C ARG A 191 4.64 -1.40 -1.39
N ARG A 192 5.93 -1.09 -1.48
CA ARG A 192 6.73 -1.38 -2.67
C ARG A 192 6.92 -2.89 -2.83
N GLY A 193 6.78 -3.42 -4.05
CA GLY A 193 7.12 -4.80 -4.32
C GLY A 193 8.61 -5.03 -4.12
N LEU A 194 9.01 -5.70 -3.03
CA LEU A 194 10.41 -6.10 -2.82
C LEU A 194 10.77 -7.21 -3.82
N VAL A 195 11.81 -7.00 -4.63
CA VAL A 195 12.35 -7.99 -5.58
C VAL A 195 13.06 -9.11 -4.83
#